data_AF-A0A925HWV5-F1
#
_entry.id   AF-A0A925HWV5-F1
#
_cell.length_a   1.000
_cell.length_b   1.000
_cell.length_c   1.000
_cell.angle_alpha   90.00
_cell.angle_beta   90.00
_cell.angle_gamma   90.00
#
_symmetry.space_group_name_H-M   'P 1'
#
loop_
_entity.id
_entity.type
_entity.pdbx_description
1 polymer ?
#
loop_
_entity_poly.entity_id
_entity_poly.type
_entity_poly.pdbx_seq_one_letter_code
_entity_poly.pdbx_strand_id
1 'polypeptide(L)'
;MSFATLFRTRNTARRPASRKRPTAKPRLERLEERLALSGFGPEDGAYILESVAGGYNDVQILPGDQKIVVAGSQWVGRYDAQGNVDTSYGSGGQAAVTLNPTGGYVLGALALQLDGKAVVTGQAGNSLAVARLTANGLPDTSFGAGGLGRFDITLTASEAATSVAMQSNGDIVLGGQASLAVVASFKSNGMIDSGKGGFGTVLQGKATGYNLATFVQAAPYSDVIVQPDNKVLAIGSAKLSAADQNSLMVARYTAAGVLDSSFNGIGYSLLRPTGFAWTTGAGAVLQADGKIVVVGSSSGIAPGSDGRGDIFVARFNANGAVDTSFGGGTGYVRLDIDGTTTVTWEQGYDVAIQPDGKVVVAGTEVFTESPPGVVPVWNQVVARLNPNGSLDGTFGAGGFKVVAPPAGPENYSFLGQSMALAADGSIIVAGRLDNSSIHSNPFLMRFYGSTPSTLVAAGCATAIADAGGSLTLAAVEPLLTDAISRWEAEGADVSRLGSLDIRISDLPYATLGMAAATTIWLDANAAGWGWFVDATPEDDSEFAVSGDQGEQNRMDLLTVVMHELGHVLGHDHDPDGLMGEKLAAGLRQTDLEHDHVATVDQVFGQSDDDRPDAWLGIWLTEDLESAQPWAKRRK
;
A
#
# COMPACT_ATOMS: atom_id res chain seq x y z
N MET A 1 32.38 -35.85 79.11
CA MET A 1 32.05 -34.44 79.39
C MET A 1 31.07 -33.96 78.33
N SER A 2 29.87 -33.56 78.76
CA SER A 2 28.85 -32.66 78.18
C SER A 2 29.08 -32.01 76.79
N PHE A 3 28.09 -31.69 75.96
CA PHE A 3 26.65 -31.36 76.16
C PHE A 3 25.85 -31.56 74.84
N ALA A 4 24.54 -31.78 74.98
CA ALA A 4 23.48 -31.89 73.95
C ALA A 4 23.27 -30.59 73.12
N THR A 5 22.56 -30.57 71.98
CA THR A 5 21.09 -30.35 71.92
C THR A 5 20.49 -30.55 70.49
N LEU A 6 19.31 -31.19 70.45
CA LEU A 6 18.36 -31.42 69.33
C LEU A 6 17.73 -30.13 68.74
N PHE A 7 17.20 -30.16 67.49
CA PHE A 7 15.74 -30.04 67.20
C PHE A 7 15.35 -30.12 65.70
N ARG A 8 14.53 -31.15 65.40
CA ARG A 8 13.40 -31.34 64.45
C ARG A 8 13.26 -30.60 63.09
N THR A 9 13.26 -31.43 62.04
CA THR A 9 12.25 -31.63 60.96
C THR A 9 11.28 -30.51 60.55
N ARG A 10 11.22 -30.23 59.24
CA ARG A 10 9.95 -30.05 58.51
C ARG A 10 10.04 -30.61 57.08
N ASN A 11 9.22 -31.61 56.84
CA ASN A 11 8.87 -32.18 55.55
C ASN A 11 7.82 -31.25 54.89
N THR A 12 8.02 -30.83 53.63
CA THR A 12 6.91 -30.38 52.78
C THR A 12 7.11 -30.91 51.36
N ALA A 13 6.01 -31.42 50.81
CA ALA A 13 5.93 -32.31 49.68
C ALA A 13 6.45 -31.70 48.36
N ARG A 14 7.18 -32.52 47.58
CA ARG A 14 7.47 -32.24 46.17
C ARG A 14 6.16 -32.30 45.37
N ARG A 15 5.69 -31.15 44.88
CA ARG A 15 4.71 -31.07 43.78
C ARG A 15 5.33 -31.70 42.52
N PRO A 16 4.58 -32.46 41.70
CA PRO A 16 5.07 -32.92 40.42
C PRO A 16 5.31 -31.72 39.50
N ALA A 17 6.48 -31.67 38.88
CA ALA A 17 6.83 -30.64 37.91
C ALA A 17 5.83 -30.68 36.76
N SER A 18 5.05 -29.60 36.58
CA SER A 18 4.31 -29.37 35.36
C SER A 18 5.29 -29.36 34.20
N ARG A 19 5.18 -30.32 33.26
CA ARG A 19 5.84 -30.23 31.97
C ARG A 19 5.40 -28.93 31.32
N LYS A 20 6.26 -27.90 31.35
CA LYS A 20 6.09 -26.72 30.51
C LYS A 20 6.15 -27.23 29.07
N ARG A 21 5.02 -27.13 28.35
CA ARG A 21 5.06 -27.18 26.89
C ARG A 21 6.08 -26.13 26.45
N PRO A 22 7.06 -26.46 25.59
CA PRO A 22 7.85 -25.42 24.97
C PRO A 22 6.88 -24.58 24.14
N THR A 23 6.60 -23.37 24.61
CA THR A 23 6.08 -22.32 23.75
C THR A 23 7.16 -22.09 22.71
N ALA A 24 6.94 -22.61 21.49
CA ALA A 24 7.69 -22.15 20.35
C ALA A 24 7.49 -20.63 20.29
N LYS A 25 8.50 -19.87 20.70
CA LYS A 25 8.53 -18.43 20.41
C LYS A 25 8.55 -18.34 18.89
N PRO A 26 7.70 -17.51 18.26
CA PRO A 26 7.87 -17.19 16.86
C PRO A 26 9.32 -16.75 16.67
N ARG A 27 10.02 -17.41 15.75
CA ARG A 27 11.39 -17.03 15.43
C ARG A 27 11.25 -15.73 14.64
N LEU A 28 11.48 -14.60 15.32
CA LEU A 28 11.61 -13.31 14.66
C LEU A 28 12.86 -13.41 13.79
N GLU A 29 12.66 -13.50 12.48
CA GLU A 29 13.73 -13.36 11.50
C GLU A 29 14.43 -12.02 11.73
N ARG A 30 15.76 -12.02 11.64
CA ARG A 30 16.52 -10.77 11.81
C ARG A 30 16.24 -9.87 10.61
N LEU A 31 16.29 -8.56 10.81
CA LEU A 31 16.22 -7.54 9.74
C LEU A 31 17.18 -7.87 8.57
N GLU A 32 18.30 -8.52 8.88
CA GLU A 32 19.33 -9.01 7.96
C GLU A 32 18.90 -10.20 7.08
N GLU A 33 17.95 -11.03 7.53
CA GLU A 33 17.40 -12.16 6.74
C GLU A 33 16.31 -11.67 5.76
N ARG A 34 15.59 -10.59 6.09
CA ARG A 34 14.67 -9.91 5.14
C ARG A 34 15.39 -9.13 4.03
N LEU A 35 16.67 -8.78 4.24
CA LEU A 35 17.53 -8.18 3.21
C LEU A 35 17.91 -9.18 2.10
N ALA A 36 17.56 -10.47 2.22
CA ALA A 36 17.84 -11.51 1.23
C ALA A 36 16.66 -11.78 0.27
N LEU A 37 15.50 -11.16 0.45
CA LEU A 37 14.38 -11.29 -0.49
C LEU A 37 14.60 -10.34 -1.68
N SER A 38 14.68 -10.92 -2.88
CA SER A 38 14.60 -10.18 -4.13
C SER A 38 13.15 -9.69 -4.32
N GLY A 39 12.92 -8.40 -4.04
CA GLY A 39 11.64 -7.74 -4.27
C GLY A 39 10.68 -7.76 -3.07
N PHE A 40 9.43 -7.39 -3.30
CA PHE A 40 8.40 -7.40 -2.27
C PHE A 40 7.97 -8.83 -1.92
N GLY A 41 7.76 -9.05 -0.62
CA GLY A 41 7.11 -10.24 -0.09
C GLY A 41 5.61 -10.31 -0.43
N PRO A 42 4.99 -11.47 -0.17
CA PRO A 42 3.57 -11.73 -0.42
C PRO A 42 2.62 -10.92 0.47
N GLU A 43 3.05 -10.51 1.66
CA GLU A 43 2.18 -9.88 2.65
C GLU A 43 1.87 -8.40 2.34
N ASP A 44 0.67 -7.95 2.75
CA ASP A 44 0.39 -6.52 2.84
C ASP A 44 1.39 -5.84 3.78
N GLY A 45 1.97 -4.74 3.32
CA GLY A 45 3.02 -4.06 4.06
C GLY A 45 4.39 -4.72 3.90
N ALA A 46 4.56 -5.70 3.01
CA ALA A 46 5.88 -6.18 2.63
C ALA A 46 6.72 -4.99 2.15
N TYR A 47 7.93 -4.86 2.67
CA TYR A 47 8.79 -3.72 2.40
C TYR A 47 10.24 -4.11 2.19
N ILE A 48 10.90 -3.30 1.36
CA ILE A 48 12.33 -3.32 1.07
C ILE A 48 12.95 -2.16 1.84
N LEU A 49 14.07 -2.42 2.52
CA LEU A 49 14.82 -1.42 3.25
C LEU A 49 16.18 -1.24 2.58
N GLU A 50 16.50 0.00 2.24
CA GLU A 50 17.78 0.34 1.65
C GLU A 50 18.87 0.49 2.71
N SER A 51 20.07 -0.01 2.40
CA SER A 51 21.23 0.10 3.30
C SER A 51 21.82 1.52 3.37
N VAL A 52 21.44 2.40 2.44
CA VAL A 52 21.91 3.78 2.39
C VAL A 52 21.13 4.67 3.36
N ALA A 53 21.80 5.67 3.95
CA ALA A 53 21.14 6.64 4.82
C ALA A 53 20.28 7.62 4.01
N GLY A 54 19.11 7.97 4.54
CA GLY A 54 18.18 8.94 3.97
C GLY A 54 16.73 8.45 3.98
N GLY A 55 15.95 8.94 3.03
CA GLY A 55 14.55 8.57 2.82
C GLY A 55 14.17 8.76 1.36
N TYR A 56 13.10 8.08 0.96
CA TYR A 56 12.40 8.39 -0.29
C TYR A 56 11.34 9.45 -0.03
N ASN A 57 11.43 10.55 -0.78
CA ASN A 57 10.47 11.66 -0.67
C ASN A 57 9.33 11.50 -1.70
N ASP A 58 9.55 10.78 -2.79
CA ASP A 58 8.56 10.59 -3.86
C ASP A 58 8.74 9.23 -4.58
N VAL A 59 7.64 8.67 -5.08
CA VAL A 59 7.59 7.44 -5.89
C VAL A 59 6.63 7.59 -7.06
N GLN A 60 7.04 7.07 -8.21
CA GLN A 60 6.24 7.06 -9.44
C GLN A 60 6.37 5.70 -10.13
N ILE A 61 5.31 5.26 -10.82
CA ILE A 61 5.31 4.04 -11.63
C ILE A 61 5.39 4.41 -13.11
N LEU A 62 6.33 3.79 -13.84
CA LEU A 62 6.42 3.93 -15.29
C LEU A 62 5.20 3.24 -15.95
N PRO A 63 4.37 3.95 -16.74
CA PRO A 63 3.14 3.37 -17.30
C PRO A 63 3.37 2.16 -18.21
N GLY A 64 4.54 2.07 -18.87
CA GLY A 64 4.86 0.99 -19.81
C GLY A 64 5.23 -0.32 -19.12
N ASP A 65 6.43 -0.37 -18.54
CA ASP A 65 7.01 -1.59 -17.95
C ASP A 65 6.76 -1.71 -16.43
N GLN A 66 5.95 -0.82 -15.85
CA GLN A 66 5.56 -0.82 -14.44
C GLN A 66 6.75 -0.71 -13.46
N LYS A 67 7.92 -0.29 -13.95
CA LYS A 67 9.09 -0.04 -13.10
C LYS A 67 8.79 1.07 -12.09
N ILE A 68 9.26 0.87 -10.87
CA ILE A 68 9.11 1.79 -9.75
C ILE A 68 10.30 2.74 -9.76
N VAL A 69 10.05 4.04 -9.82
CA VAL A 69 11.08 5.09 -9.77
C VAL A 69 10.88 5.91 -8.51
N VAL A 70 11.96 6.10 -7.75
CA VAL A 70 11.91 6.79 -6.45
C VAL A 70 12.91 7.93 -6.42
N ALA A 71 12.55 9.05 -5.79
CA ALA A 71 13.48 10.13 -5.50
C ALA A 71 13.82 10.15 -4.01
N GLY A 72 15.09 9.94 -3.68
CA GLY A 72 15.64 10.16 -2.35
C GLY A 72 16.41 11.48 -2.25
N SER A 73 16.99 11.81 -1.11
CA SER A 73 17.63 13.13 -0.90
C SER A 73 18.74 13.51 -1.89
N GLN A 74 19.43 12.52 -2.50
CA GLN A 74 20.59 12.77 -3.37
C GLN A 74 20.63 11.90 -4.64
N TRP A 75 19.65 11.02 -4.84
CA TRP A 75 19.68 10.03 -5.90
C TRP A 75 18.26 9.63 -6.29
N VAL A 76 18.16 9.11 -7.51
CA VAL A 76 16.94 8.50 -8.04
C VAL A 76 17.19 7.01 -8.15
N GLY A 77 16.36 6.21 -7.50
CA GLY A 77 16.40 4.75 -7.59
C GLY A 77 15.42 4.25 -8.65
N ARG A 78 15.72 3.11 -9.26
CA ARG A 78 14.76 2.39 -10.08
C ARG A 78 14.73 0.91 -9.73
N TYR A 79 13.52 0.37 -9.67
CA TYR A 79 13.21 -1.02 -9.39
C TYR A 79 12.31 -1.56 -10.49
N ASP A 80 12.29 -2.86 -10.68
CA ASP A 80 11.24 -3.50 -11.45
C ASP A 80 9.87 -3.41 -10.75
N ALA A 81 8.82 -3.86 -11.43
CA ALA A 81 7.46 -3.86 -10.92
C ALA A 81 7.27 -4.80 -9.71
N GLN A 82 8.32 -5.49 -9.28
CA GLN A 82 8.34 -6.47 -8.21
C GLN A 82 9.26 -6.01 -7.06
N GLY A 83 9.89 -4.83 -7.19
CA GLY A 83 10.77 -4.25 -6.18
C GLY A 83 12.22 -4.73 -6.24
N ASN A 84 12.63 -5.47 -7.27
CA ASN A 84 14.05 -5.77 -7.47
C ASN A 84 14.77 -4.56 -8.05
N VAL A 85 16.01 -4.34 -7.63
CA VAL A 85 16.83 -3.23 -8.13
C VAL A 85 17.06 -3.37 -9.65
N ASP A 86 16.67 -2.35 -10.43
CA ASP A 86 16.95 -2.30 -11.86
C ASP A 86 18.40 -1.85 -12.09
N THR A 87 19.31 -2.81 -12.12
CA THR A 87 20.76 -2.57 -12.29
C THR A 87 21.14 -1.86 -13.60
N SER A 88 20.23 -1.76 -14.57
CA SER A 88 20.46 -0.98 -15.82
C SER A 88 20.31 0.54 -15.64
N TYR A 89 19.78 1.00 -14.51
CA TYR A 89 19.59 2.42 -14.21
C TYR A 89 20.75 2.99 -13.41
N GLY A 90 21.38 4.05 -13.93
CA GLY A 90 22.51 4.70 -13.27
C GLY A 90 23.65 3.72 -12.98
N SER A 91 24.14 3.73 -11.74
CA SER A 91 25.15 2.79 -11.25
C SER A 91 24.52 1.84 -10.23
N GLY A 92 24.16 0.64 -10.67
CA GLY A 92 23.58 -0.39 -9.78
C GLY A 92 22.15 -0.08 -9.34
N GLY A 93 21.35 0.55 -10.20
CA GLY A 93 19.96 0.93 -9.93
C GLY A 93 19.76 2.31 -9.33
N GLN A 94 20.86 3.04 -9.08
CA GLN A 94 20.82 4.37 -8.50
C GLN A 94 21.51 5.39 -9.40
N ALA A 95 20.82 6.49 -9.65
CA ALA A 95 21.33 7.66 -10.37
C ALA A 95 21.63 8.79 -9.38
N ALA A 96 22.90 9.13 -9.20
CA ALA A 96 23.29 10.27 -8.35
C ALA A 96 22.85 11.60 -9.00
N VAL A 97 22.20 12.46 -8.23
CA VAL A 97 21.76 13.78 -8.70
C VAL A 97 22.50 14.86 -7.92
N THR A 98 23.38 15.57 -8.62
CA THR A 98 24.17 16.68 -8.04
C THR A 98 23.53 18.01 -8.43
N LEU A 99 22.71 18.61 -7.55
CA LEU A 99 22.08 19.91 -7.82
C LEU A 99 22.97 21.14 -7.51
N ASN A 100 24.15 20.99 -6.87
CA ASN A 100 25.07 22.03 -6.35
C ASN A 100 26.38 21.44 -5.76
N PRO A 101 27.53 21.56 -6.46
CA PRO A 101 28.78 20.91 -6.07
C PRO A 101 29.36 21.29 -4.69
N THR A 102 28.83 22.33 -4.02
CA THR A 102 29.29 22.76 -2.68
C THR A 102 28.44 22.25 -1.50
N GLY A 103 27.45 21.40 -1.74
CA GLY A 103 26.66 20.70 -0.70
C GLY A 103 25.31 21.36 -0.34
N GLY A 104 24.35 20.52 0.08
CA GLY A 104 23.00 20.88 0.51
C GLY A 104 21.93 20.50 -0.52
N TYR A 105 21.37 19.28 -0.39
CA TYR A 105 20.30 18.76 -1.25
C TYR A 105 19.17 18.16 -0.45
N VAL A 106 17.96 18.41 -0.93
CA VAL A 106 16.82 17.52 -0.75
C VAL A 106 16.13 17.46 -2.10
N LEU A 107 16.08 16.29 -2.74
CA LEU A 107 15.11 16.10 -3.82
C LEU A 107 13.73 16.07 -3.17
N GLY A 108 12.88 17.03 -3.51
CA GLY A 108 11.54 17.14 -2.95
C GLY A 108 10.57 16.17 -3.63
N ALA A 109 10.60 16.13 -4.97
CA ALA A 109 9.65 15.37 -5.77
C ALA A 109 10.21 14.93 -7.14
N LEU A 110 9.47 14.04 -7.79
CA LEU A 110 9.77 13.31 -9.01
C LEU A 110 8.57 13.36 -9.96
N ALA A 111 8.82 13.70 -11.22
CA ALA A 111 7.87 13.51 -12.30
C ALA A 111 8.50 12.69 -13.44
N LEU A 112 7.72 11.79 -14.03
CA LEU A 112 8.15 10.98 -15.17
C LEU A 112 7.64 11.59 -16.48
N GLN A 113 8.52 11.62 -17.49
CA GLN A 113 8.14 11.93 -18.86
C GLN A 113 7.77 10.64 -19.60
N LEU A 114 6.93 10.76 -20.64
CA LEU A 114 6.45 9.60 -21.41
C LEU A 114 7.59 8.82 -22.12
N ASP A 115 8.73 9.47 -22.36
CA ASP A 115 9.94 8.86 -22.93
C ASP A 115 10.82 8.14 -21.88
N GLY A 116 10.33 8.01 -20.65
CA GLY A 116 11.01 7.34 -19.54
C GLY A 116 12.04 8.22 -18.82
N LYS A 117 12.21 9.48 -19.19
CA LYS A 117 13.08 10.42 -18.46
C LYS A 117 12.47 10.81 -17.12
N ALA A 118 13.33 11.00 -16.12
CA ALA A 118 12.95 11.47 -14.80
C ALA A 118 13.27 12.96 -14.65
N VAL A 119 12.31 13.75 -14.17
CA VAL A 119 12.50 15.13 -13.75
C VAL A 119 12.40 15.18 -12.23
N VAL A 120 13.44 15.66 -11.57
CA VAL A 120 13.47 15.80 -10.11
C VAL A 120 13.66 17.23 -9.70
N THR A 121 13.08 17.61 -8.58
CA THR A 121 13.12 18.98 -8.09
C THR A 121 13.67 19.05 -6.67
N GLY A 122 14.10 20.22 -6.22
CA GLY A 122 14.58 20.40 -4.87
C GLY A 122 15.27 21.74 -4.63
N GLN A 123 16.22 21.72 -3.69
CA GLN A 123 17.04 22.86 -3.32
C GLN A 123 18.48 22.71 -3.86
N ALA A 124 19.03 23.80 -4.40
CA ALA A 124 20.41 23.94 -4.82
C ALA A 124 21.05 25.19 -4.20
N GLY A 125 21.74 25.05 -3.07
CA GLY A 125 22.20 26.22 -2.32
C GLY A 125 20.99 27.01 -1.80
N ASN A 126 20.81 28.27 -2.21
CA ASN A 126 19.63 29.06 -1.85
C ASN A 126 18.53 29.05 -2.92
N SER A 127 18.73 28.36 -4.04
CA SER A 127 17.85 28.43 -5.21
C SER A 127 16.96 27.18 -5.34
N LEU A 128 15.78 27.37 -5.92
CA LEU A 128 14.99 26.28 -6.49
C LEU A 128 15.74 25.64 -7.66
N ALA A 129 15.67 24.31 -7.76
CA ALA A 129 16.34 23.57 -8.81
C ALA A 129 15.49 22.45 -9.38
N VAL A 130 15.67 22.20 -10.67
CA VAL A 130 15.11 21.07 -11.40
C VAL A 130 16.21 20.39 -12.19
N ALA A 131 16.33 19.08 -12.08
CA ALA A 131 17.23 18.29 -12.90
C ALA A 131 16.44 17.30 -13.76
N ARG A 132 17.01 16.96 -14.91
CA ARG A 132 16.47 15.89 -15.75
C ARG A 132 17.50 14.79 -15.96
N LEU A 133 17.05 13.57 -15.77
CA LEU A 133 17.78 12.34 -16.05
C LEU A 133 17.21 11.69 -17.30
N THR A 134 18.08 11.06 -18.08
CA THR A 134 17.73 10.16 -19.17
C THR A 134 16.98 8.92 -18.63
N ALA A 135 16.34 8.16 -19.51
CA ALA A 135 15.70 6.89 -19.15
C ALA A 135 16.66 5.85 -18.56
N ASN A 136 17.99 6.03 -18.68
CA ASN A 136 18.99 5.14 -18.06
C ASN A 136 19.64 5.78 -16.81
N GLY A 137 19.09 6.87 -16.28
CA GLY A 137 19.56 7.48 -15.04
C GLY A 137 20.82 8.34 -15.16
N LEU A 138 21.28 8.61 -16.38
CA LEU A 138 22.36 9.58 -16.63
C LEU A 138 21.80 11.01 -16.72
N PRO A 139 22.51 12.06 -16.30
CA PRO A 139 22.09 13.45 -16.51
C PRO A 139 21.79 13.76 -17.98
N ASP A 140 20.63 14.36 -18.27
CA ASP A 140 20.28 14.81 -19.62
C ASP A 140 20.98 16.13 -19.94
N THR A 141 22.16 16.04 -20.53
CA THR A 141 23.00 17.23 -20.85
C THR A 141 22.35 18.25 -21.80
N SER A 142 21.24 17.90 -22.47
CA SER A 142 20.45 18.84 -23.28
C SER A 142 19.52 19.75 -22.47
N PHE A 143 19.38 19.50 -21.16
CA PHE A 143 18.50 20.22 -20.26
C PHE A 143 19.28 21.22 -19.39
N GLY A 144 18.88 22.49 -19.41
CA GLY A 144 19.50 23.54 -18.61
C GLY A 144 21.03 23.59 -18.77
N ALA A 145 21.74 23.86 -17.68
CA ALA A 145 23.20 23.79 -17.61
C ALA A 145 23.65 22.38 -17.23
N GLY A 146 23.82 21.50 -18.22
CA GLY A 146 24.38 20.16 -18.01
C GLY A 146 23.46 19.17 -17.28
N GLY A 147 22.15 19.25 -17.53
CA GLY A 147 21.11 18.46 -16.84
C GLY A 147 20.35 19.22 -15.76
N LEU A 148 20.62 20.51 -15.56
CA LEU A 148 20.16 21.27 -14.40
C LEU A 148 19.62 22.66 -14.76
N GLY A 149 18.37 22.92 -14.41
CA GLY A 149 17.77 24.24 -14.32
C GLY A 149 17.81 24.76 -12.89
N ARG A 150 18.18 26.03 -12.68
CA ARG A 150 18.12 26.69 -11.38
C ARG A 150 17.46 28.06 -11.49
N PHE A 151 16.79 28.47 -10.43
CA PHE A 151 16.24 29.80 -10.30
C PHE A 151 16.31 30.29 -8.86
N ASP A 152 16.98 31.42 -8.67
CA ASP A 152 17.05 32.14 -7.40
C ASP A 152 16.02 33.28 -7.45
N ILE A 153 15.05 33.26 -6.54
CA ILE A 153 13.95 34.22 -6.51
C ILE A 153 14.36 35.46 -5.72
N THR A 154 14.97 35.30 -4.55
CA THR A 154 15.08 36.37 -3.54
C THR A 154 16.50 36.69 -3.08
N LEU A 155 17.53 35.97 -3.56
CA LEU A 155 18.96 36.12 -3.24
C LEU A 155 19.33 36.07 -1.74
N THR A 156 18.35 35.96 -0.85
CA THR A 156 18.52 36.23 0.60
C THR A 156 17.83 35.22 1.50
N ALA A 157 16.95 34.37 0.97
CA ALA A 157 16.27 33.30 1.69
C ALA A 157 16.54 31.93 1.04
N SER A 158 16.41 30.86 1.82
CA SER A 158 16.46 29.49 1.32
C SER A 158 15.19 29.18 0.51
N GLU A 159 15.36 28.64 -0.69
CA GLU A 159 14.26 28.29 -1.59
C GLU A 159 14.31 26.80 -1.90
N ALA A 160 13.15 26.13 -1.78
CA ALA A 160 13.04 24.69 -1.94
C ALA A 160 11.75 24.32 -2.67
N ALA A 161 11.87 23.46 -3.68
CA ALA A 161 10.72 22.89 -4.35
C ALA A 161 10.36 21.59 -3.67
N THR A 162 9.09 21.46 -3.31
CA THR A 162 8.49 20.32 -2.62
C THR A 162 7.70 19.43 -3.57
N SER A 163 7.22 19.97 -4.70
CA SER A 163 6.46 19.22 -5.70
C SER A 163 6.81 19.68 -7.12
N VAL A 164 6.66 18.75 -8.09
CA VAL A 164 6.90 18.97 -9.51
C VAL A 164 5.80 18.32 -10.33
N ALA A 165 5.31 19.04 -11.35
CA ALA A 165 4.35 18.53 -12.31
C ALA A 165 4.70 18.95 -13.74
N MET A 166 4.27 18.13 -14.71
CA MET A 166 4.51 18.34 -16.14
C MET A 166 3.24 18.88 -16.81
N GLN A 167 3.39 19.93 -17.62
CA GLN A 167 2.35 20.38 -18.54
C GLN A 167 2.40 19.57 -19.84
N SER A 168 1.27 19.52 -20.57
CA SER A 168 1.14 18.75 -21.82
C SER A 168 2.05 19.26 -22.95
N ASN A 169 2.51 20.51 -22.87
CA ASN A 169 3.51 21.09 -23.79
C ASN A 169 4.96 20.72 -23.41
N GLY A 170 5.16 19.95 -22.34
CA GLY A 170 6.47 19.56 -21.82
C GLY A 170 7.11 20.58 -20.88
N ASP A 171 6.47 21.72 -20.61
CA ASP A 171 6.92 22.66 -19.59
C ASP A 171 6.75 22.04 -18.19
N ILE A 172 7.61 22.44 -17.26
CA ILE A 172 7.71 21.89 -15.91
C ILE A 172 7.23 22.96 -14.94
N VAL A 173 6.41 22.57 -13.98
CA VAL A 173 5.89 23.45 -12.92
C VAL A 173 6.36 22.92 -11.58
N LEU A 174 6.89 23.80 -10.73
CA LEU A 174 7.35 23.49 -9.40
C LEU A 174 6.47 24.19 -8.37
N GLY A 175 6.11 23.49 -7.31
CA GLY A 175 5.55 24.05 -6.08
C GLY A 175 6.58 24.03 -4.95
N GLY A 176 6.52 25.00 -4.04
CA GLY A 176 7.32 24.95 -2.82
C GLY A 176 7.40 26.25 -2.05
N GLN A 177 8.59 26.53 -1.52
CA GLN A 177 8.87 27.61 -0.59
C GLN A 177 9.98 28.55 -1.08
N ALA A 178 9.76 29.85 -0.88
CA ALA A 178 10.78 30.88 -0.73
C ALA A 178 10.53 31.62 0.60
N SER A 179 10.52 32.96 0.63
CA SER A 179 10.00 33.69 1.81
C SER A 179 8.51 33.39 2.08
N LEU A 180 7.77 32.97 1.06
CA LEU A 180 6.37 32.50 1.09
C LEU A 180 6.18 31.35 0.07
N ALA A 181 4.98 30.76 0.01
CA ALA A 181 4.63 29.74 -0.96
C ALA A 181 4.82 30.22 -2.41
N VAL A 182 5.38 29.38 -3.28
CA VAL A 182 5.70 29.73 -4.66
C VAL A 182 5.33 28.63 -5.65
N VAL A 183 4.90 29.07 -6.84
CA VAL A 183 4.87 28.25 -8.06
C VAL A 183 5.85 28.85 -9.07
N ALA A 184 6.73 28.02 -9.64
CA ALA A 184 7.70 28.41 -10.66
C ALA A 184 7.55 27.51 -11.90
N SER A 185 7.81 28.06 -13.10
CA SER A 185 7.74 27.28 -14.34
C SER A 185 9.05 27.31 -15.12
N PHE A 186 9.46 26.15 -15.61
CA PHE A 186 10.61 25.94 -16.47
C PHE A 186 10.12 25.43 -17.82
N LYS A 187 10.77 25.88 -18.89
CA LYS A 187 10.56 25.30 -20.21
C LYS A 187 11.01 23.85 -20.24
N SER A 188 10.48 23.10 -21.20
CA SER A 188 10.91 21.71 -21.46
C SER A 188 12.42 21.53 -21.69
N ASN A 189 13.16 22.61 -21.96
CA ASN A 189 14.62 22.60 -22.08
C ASN A 189 15.36 22.99 -20.78
N GLY A 190 14.66 23.17 -19.66
CA GLY A 190 15.24 23.44 -18.35
C GLY A 190 15.64 24.90 -18.10
N MET A 191 15.33 25.80 -19.04
CA MET A 191 15.44 27.23 -18.79
C MET A 191 14.19 27.73 -18.06
N ILE A 192 14.39 28.62 -17.08
CA ILE A 192 13.26 29.27 -16.40
C ILE A 192 12.39 30.03 -17.42
N ASP A 193 11.08 29.83 -17.34
CA ASP A 193 10.14 30.58 -18.18
C ASP A 193 10.04 32.03 -17.67
N SER A 194 10.73 32.94 -18.36
CA SER A 194 10.87 34.35 -17.96
C SER A 194 9.98 35.31 -18.78
N GLY A 195 9.11 34.79 -19.64
CA GLY A 195 8.32 35.58 -20.60
C GLY A 195 6.88 35.87 -20.18
N LYS A 196 6.61 37.14 -19.84
CA LYS A 196 5.31 37.85 -19.79
C LYS A 196 4.14 37.15 -19.06
N GLY A 197 4.15 37.28 -17.73
CA GLY A 197 2.92 37.34 -16.93
C GLY A 197 2.55 36.10 -16.12
N GLY A 198 3.43 35.09 -16.07
CA GLY A 198 3.11 33.82 -15.41
C GLY A 198 3.72 33.66 -14.04
N PHE A 199 2.79 33.60 -13.09
CA PHE A 199 2.97 33.47 -11.67
C PHE A 199 3.43 34.83 -11.11
N GLY A 200 2.53 35.56 -10.43
CA GLY A 200 2.75 36.80 -9.64
C GLY A 200 3.64 37.94 -10.19
N THR A 201 4.32 38.67 -9.29
CA THR A 201 5.13 39.87 -9.61
C THR A 201 6.46 39.52 -10.28
N VAL A 202 6.95 40.43 -11.12
CA VAL A 202 8.27 40.31 -11.75
C VAL A 202 9.35 40.73 -10.75
N LEU A 203 10.20 39.80 -10.30
CA LEU A 203 11.42 40.11 -9.55
C LEU A 203 12.62 39.93 -10.49
N GLN A 204 13.51 40.93 -10.55
CA GLN A 204 14.71 40.91 -11.42
C GLN A 204 14.45 40.58 -12.91
N GLY A 205 13.26 40.93 -13.43
CA GLY A 205 12.91 40.69 -14.83
C GLY A 205 12.35 39.29 -15.14
N LYS A 206 12.00 38.48 -14.13
CA LYS A 206 11.40 37.14 -14.28
C LYS A 206 10.13 37.00 -13.42
N ALA A 207 9.10 36.34 -13.95
CA ALA A 207 7.79 36.22 -13.28
C ALA A 207 7.83 35.14 -12.17
N THR A 208 7.24 35.43 -11.00
CA THR A 208 7.24 34.59 -9.79
C THR A 208 5.87 34.58 -9.10
N GLY A 209 5.30 33.38 -8.90
CA GLY A 209 3.95 33.07 -8.38
C GLY A 209 3.60 33.51 -7.01
N TYR A 210 3.74 34.79 -6.74
CA TYR A 210 3.46 35.33 -5.45
C TYR A 210 1.98 35.51 -5.23
N ASN A 211 1.47 34.80 -4.24
CA ASN A 211 0.25 35.12 -3.51
C ASN A 211 0.60 35.97 -2.28
N LEU A 212 1.18 37.17 -2.48
CA LEU A 212 1.73 37.96 -1.36
C LEU A 212 0.78 38.99 -0.75
N ALA A 213 -0.29 39.42 -1.44
CA ALA A 213 -1.12 40.51 -0.92
C ALA A 213 -2.30 40.03 -0.07
N THR A 214 -2.69 38.76 -0.18
CA THR A 214 -3.96 38.26 0.40
C THR A 214 -3.76 37.47 1.70
N PHE A 215 -2.58 36.89 1.94
CA PHE A 215 -2.32 36.00 3.09
C PHE A 215 -1.19 36.54 3.96
N VAL A 216 -1.45 36.64 5.26
CA VAL A 216 -0.43 37.09 6.24
C VAL A 216 0.61 36.00 6.50
N GLN A 217 0.26 34.74 6.25
CA GLN A 217 1.18 33.60 6.19
C GLN A 217 0.58 32.52 5.27
N ALA A 218 1.34 32.09 4.27
CA ALA A 218 1.08 30.86 3.53
C ALA A 218 2.19 29.87 3.87
N ALA A 219 1.82 28.69 4.37
CA ALA A 219 2.75 27.57 4.43
C ALA A 219 3.18 27.21 2.99
N PRO A 220 4.36 26.59 2.79
CA PRO A 220 4.77 26.12 1.47
C PRO A 220 3.64 25.41 0.74
N TYR A 221 3.55 25.55 -0.58
CA TYR A 221 2.72 24.63 -1.34
C TYR A 221 3.32 23.25 -1.18
N SER A 222 2.58 22.33 -0.55
CA SER A 222 3.02 20.96 -0.36
C SER A 222 2.98 20.20 -1.68
N ASP A 223 2.02 20.53 -2.55
CA ASP A 223 1.80 19.83 -3.81
C ASP A 223 1.32 20.74 -4.95
N VAL A 224 1.63 20.36 -6.19
CA VAL A 224 1.13 20.97 -7.43
C VAL A 224 0.66 19.90 -8.41
N ILE A 225 -0.52 20.10 -8.99
CA ILE A 225 -1.06 19.21 -10.03
C ILE A 225 -1.46 20.03 -11.27
N VAL A 226 -1.25 19.45 -12.46
CA VAL A 226 -1.62 20.08 -13.73
C VAL A 226 -2.93 19.49 -14.24
N GLN A 227 -3.88 20.35 -14.57
CA GLN A 227 -5.15 19.97 -15.20
C GLN A 227 -4.98 19.76 -16.72
N PRO A 228 -5.88 19.01 -17.39
CA PRO A 228 -5.79 18.74 -18.83
C PRO A 228 -5.72 19.99 -19.73
N ASP A 229 -6.20 21.13 -19.25
CA ASP A 229 -6.13 22.42 -19.94
C ASP A 229 -4.87 23.25 -19.61
N ASN A 230 -3.84 22.60 -19.03
CA ASN A 230 -2.58 23.15 -18.54
C ASN A 230 -2.71 24.17 -17.38
N LYS A 231 -3.89 24.35 -16.80
CA LYS A 231 -4.01 25.09 -15.53
C LYS A 231 -3.30 24.33 -14.41
N VAL A 232 -2.80 25.07 -13.43
CA VAL A 232 -2.06 24.52 -12.30
C VAL A 232 -2.87 24.68 -11.03
N LEU A 233 -3.06 23.61 -10.28
CA LEU A 233 -3.58 23.65 -8.93
C LEU A 233 -2.39 23.56 -7.96
N ALA A 234 -2.42 24.37 -6.91
CA ALA A 234 -1.39 24.40 -5.87
C ALA A 234 -2.05 24.21 -4.49
N ILE A 235 -1.53 23.27 -3.73
CA ILE A 235 -2.14 22.76 -2.49
C ILE A 235 -1.22 23.06 -1.32
N GLY A 236 -1.82 23.46 -0.20
CA GLY A 236 -1.07 23.70 1.04
C GLY A 236 -1.98 24.19 2.15
N SER A 237 -1.45 25.08 2.98
CA SER A 237 -2.19 25.67 4.10
C SER A 237 -1.99 27.18 4.14
N ALA A 238 -3.04 27.93 4.48
CA ALA A 238 -2.97 29.38 4.53
C ALA A 238 -3.76 30.01 5.68
N LYS A 239 -3.36 31.24 6.03
CA LYS A 239 -4.04 32.13 6.98
C LYS A 239 -4.31 33.49 6.33
N LEU A 240 -5.54 34.00 6.46
CA LEU A 240 -5.92 35.32 5.94
C LEU A 240 -5.44 36.46 6.84
N SER A 241 -5.31 36.22 8.15
CA SER A 241 -4.76 37.17 9.12
C SER A 241 -3.88 36.48 10.18
N ALA A 242 -3.08 37.25 10.91
CA ALA A 242 -2.27 36.74 12.02
C ALA A 242 -3.10 36.12 13.17
N ALA A 243 -4.38 36.49 13.27
CA ALA A 243 -5.31 35.94 14.24
C ALA A 243 -6.01 34.65 13.76
N ASP A 244 -5.93 34.33 12.47
CA ASP A 244 -6.56 33.13 11.91
C ASP A 244 -5.73 31.86 12.16
N GLN A 245 -6.43 30.74 12.16
CA GLN A 245 -5.82 29.41 12.14
C GLN A 245 -5.65 28.88 10.72
N ASN A 246 -4.75 27.92 10.55
CA ASN A 246 -4.49 27.28 9.26
C ASN A 246 -5.75 26.66 8.68
N SER A 247 -5.99 26.96 7.40
CA SER A 247 -7.01 26.31 6.58
C SER A 247 -6.33 25.60 5.42
N LEU A 248 -6.84 24.42 5.04
CA LEU A 248 -6.46 23.78 3.79
C LEU A 248 -6.73 24.75 2.64
N MET A 249 -5.75 24.93 1.77
CA MET A 249 -5.85 25.81 0.60
C MET A 249 -5.66 25.04 -0.70
N VAL A 250 -6.52 25.33 -1.67
CA VAL A 250 -6.35 24.96 -3.09
C VAL A 250 -6.41 26.24 -3.91
N ALA A 251 -5.31 26.64 -4.53
CA ALA A 251 -5.27 27.76 -5.46
C ALA A 251 -5.19 27.25 -6.90
N ARG A 252 -5.80 27.96 -7.84
CA ARG A 252 -5.67 27.66 -9.27
C ARG A 252 -4.99 28.81 -10.00
N TYR A 253 -4.05 28.47 -10.86
CA TYR A 253 -3.40 29.36 -11.80
C TYR A 253 -3.74 28.92 -13.23
N THR A 254 -3.89 29.90 -14.11
CA THR A 254 -4.02 29.66 -15.55
C THR A 254 -2.75 28.99 -16.11
N ALA A 255 -2.82 28.43 -17.31
CA ALA A 255 -1.63 27.90 -18.00
C ALA A 255 -0.54 28.97 -18.21
N ALA A 256 -0.97 30.23 -18.32
CA ALA A 256 -0.09 31.40 -18.38
C ALA A 256 0.38 31.87 -17.00
N GLY A 257 0.10 31.13 -15.92
CA GLY A 257 0.56 31.37 -14.55
C GLY A 257 -0.16 32.46 -13.75
N VAL A 258 -1.18 33.12 -14.29
CA VAL A 258 -1.97 34.11 -13.52
C VAL A 258 -2.97 33.40 -12.61
N LEU A 259 -3.18 33.90 -11.37
CA LEU A 259 -4.23 33.39 -10.48
C LEU A 259 -5.59 33.41 -11.18
N ASP A 260 -6.25 32.26 -11.26
CA ASP A 260 -7.46 32.06 -12.06
C ASP A 260 -8.72 32.41 -11.26
N SER A 261 -9.15 33.68 -11.32
CA SER A 261 -10.35 34.14 -10.60
C SER A 261 -11.66 33.43 -10.95
N SER A 262 -11.70 32.61 -12.01
CA SER A 262 -12.87 31.74 -12.27
C SER A 262 -12.98 30.57 -11.28
N PHE A 263 -11.89 30.22 -10.60
CA PHE A 263 -11.87 29.18 -9.57
C PHE A 263 -12.44 29.74 -8.27
N ASN A 264 -13.57 29.21 -7.83
CA ASN A 264 -14.30 29.61 -6.63
C ASN A 264 -14.58 31.13 -6.56
N GLY A 265 -14.59 31.81 -7.72
CA GLY A 265 -14.80 33.25 -7.86
C GLY A 265 -13.63 34.15 -7.43
N ILE A 266 -12.59 33.60 -6.80
CA ILE A 266 -11.48 34.38 -6.21
C ILE A 266 -10.09 33.82 -6.53
N GLY A 267 -10.01 32.67 -7.20
CA GLY A 267 -8.76 32.01 -7.56
C GLY A 267 -8.30 30.93 -6.58
N TYR A 268 -8.96 30.78 -5.45
CA TYR A 268 -8.62 29.78 -4.44
C TYR A 268 -9.82 29.38 -3.60
N SER A 269 -9.66 28.25 -2.91
CA SER A 269 -10.58 27.75 -1.91
C SER A 269 -9.84 27.57 -0.60
N LEU A 270 -10.46 28.01 0.49
CA LEU A 270 -10.02 27.72 1.86
C LEU A 270 -11.09 26.85 2.51
N LEU A 271 -10.67 25.77 3.15
CA LEU A 271 -11.56 24.88 3.87
C LEU A 271 -11.03 24.66 5.28
N ARG A 272 -11.80 25.14 6.27
CA ARG A 272 -11.69 24.76 7.68
C ARG A 272 -13.11 24.65 8.25
N PRO A 273 -13.67 23.44 8.38
CA PRO A 273 -15.03 23.28 8.86
C PRO A 273 -15.21 23.80 10.31
N THR A 274 -16.44 24.11 10.70
CA THR A 274 -16.75 24.54 12.07
C THR A 274 -16.40 23.45 13.07
N GLY A 275 -15.79 23.83 14.20
CA GLY A 275 -15.34 22.89 15.23
C GLY A 275 -13.89 22.44 15.10
N PHE A 276 -13.25 22.69 13.95
CA PHE A 276 -11.83 22.43 13.72
C PHE A 276 -11.00 23.66 14.08
N ALA A 277 -9.96 23.45 14.89
CA ALA A 277 -8.95 24.45 15.18
C ALA A 277 -8.04 24.70 13.97
N TRP A 278 -7.68 23.67 13.20
CA TRP A 278 -6.85 23.82 12.00
C TRP A 278 -7.09 22.68 11.01
N THR A 279 -6.75 22.94 9.74
CA THR A 279 -6.74 21.95 8.65
C THR A 279 -5.56 22.27 7.73
N THR A 280 -4.99 21.24 7.10
CA THR A 280 -3.86 21.36 6.19
C THR A 280 -4.07 20.50 4.94
N GLY A 281 -3.45 20.89 3.83
CA GLY A 281 -3.28 20.05 2.64
C GLY A 281 -1.83 19.60 2.49
N ALA A 282 -1.64 18.33 2.14
CA ALA A 282 -0.35 17.68 1.94
C ALA A 282 -0.21 17.17 0.49
N GLY A 283 -1.10 16.29 0.05
CA GLY A 283 -1.11 15.74 -1.31
C GLY A 283 -2.48 15.90 -1.98
N ALA A 284 -2.50 15.88 -3.31
CA ALA A 284 -3.75 15.98 -4.06
C ALA A 284 -3.75 15.20 -5.37
N VAL A 285 -4.94 14.85 -5.83
CA VAL A 285 -5.14 14.11 -7.08
C VAL A 285 -6.37 14.62 -7.82
N LEU A 286 -6.29 14.62 -9.15
CA LEU A 286 -7.39 14.99 -10.04
C LEU A 286 -8.17 13.72 -10.43
N GLN A 287 -9.50 13.77 -10.27
CA GLN A 287 -10.39 12.75 -10.83
C GLN A 287 -10.65 13.03 -12.31
N ALA A 288 -11.05 12.00 -13.07
CA ALA A 288 -11.33 12.11 -14.52
C ALA A 288 -12.43 13.13 -14.86
N ASP A 289 -13.36 13.39 -13.95
CA ASP A 289 -14.41 14.40 -14.10
C ASP A 289 -13.97 15.83 -13.72
N GLY A 290 -12.69 16.01 -13.41
CA GLY A 290 -12.08 17.28 -13.03
C GLY A 290 -12.26 17.65 -11.55
N LYS A 291 -12.91 16.81 -10.73
CA LYS A 291 -12.93 17.01 -9.27
C LYS A 291 -11.53 16.81 -8.70
N ILE A 292 -11.29 17.46 -7.56
CA ILE A 292 -9.98 17.53 -6.91
C ILE A 292 -10.14 16.91 -5.53
N VAL A 293 -9.39 15.85 -5.24
CA VAL A 293 -9.32 15.24 -3.91
C VAL A 293 -8.01 15.68 -3.27
N VAL A 294 -8.09 16.17 -2.04
CA VAL A 294 -6.94 16.64 -1.26
C VAL A 294 -6.90 15.89 0.05
N VAL A 295 -5.70 15.43 0.44
CA VAL A 295 -5.44 14.86 1.76
C VAL A 295 -4.52 15.78 2.56
N GLY A 296 -4.65 15.75 3.88
CA GLY A 296 -3.69 16.30 4.82
C GLY A 296 -4.08 15.93 6.23
N SER A 297 -3.99 16.90 7.15
CA SER A 297 -4.36 16.70 8.55
C SER A 297 -5.37 17.74 9.00
N SER A 298 -6.10 17.42 10.07
CA SER A 298 -6.98 18.36 10.75
C SER A 298 -6.86 18.19 12.25
N SER A 299 -7.15 19.23 13.03
CA SER A 299 -7.35 19.04 14.47
C SER A 299 -8.59 18.18 14.73
N GLY A 300 -8.60 17.41 15.81
CA GLY A 300 -9.82 16.80 16.33
C GLY A 300 -10.93 17.82 16.64
N ILE A 301 -12.18 17.34 16.64
CA ILE A 301 -13.37 18.13 16.94
C ILE A 301 -13.72 18.03 18.44
N ALA A 302 -13.68 19.15 19.18
CA ALA A 302 -14.11 19.20 20.59
C ALA A 302 -15.59 19.65 20.77
N PRO A 303 -16.33 19.13 21.79
CA PRO A 303 -15.87 18.26 22.87
C PRO A 303 -16.16 16.78 22.57
N GLY A 304 -15.11 15.94 22.56
CA GLY A 304 -15.18 14.51 22.26
C GLY A 304 -13.93 13.97 21.57
N SER A 305 -13.15 14.83 20.91
CA SER A 305 -11.81 14.47 20.43
C SER A 305 -10.78 14.50 21.54
N ASP A 306 -9.75 13.68 21.38
CA ASP A 306 -8.49 13.70 22.13
C ASP A 306 -7.68 15.01 21.93
N GLY A 307 -8.09 15.85 20.97
CA GLY A 307 -7.49 17.16 20.67
C GLY A 307 -6.26 17.10 19.77
N ARG A 308 -5.94 15.93 19.20
CA ARG A 308 -4.80 15.74 18.30
C ARG A 308 -5.22 15.68 16.84
N GLY A 309 -4.24 15.56 15.96
CA GLY A 309 -4.45 15.70 14.52
C GLY A 309 -4.90 14.39 13.89
N ASP A 310 -5.92 14.41 13.03
CA ASP A 310 -6.40 13.26 12.27
C ASP A 310 -6.16 13.46 10.76
N ILE A 311 -6.22 12.37 9.99
CA ILE A 311 -6.20 12.46 8.52
C ILE A 311 -7.48 13.17 8.05
N PHE A 312 -7.30 14.14 7.17
CA PHE A 312 -8.39 14.93 6.60
C PHE A 312 -8.40 14.78 5.08
N VAL A 313 -9.51 14.33 4.52
CA VAL A 313 -9.70 14.15 3.07
C VAL A 313 -10.84 15.06 2.63
N ALA A 314 -10.57 16.01 1.74
CA ALA A 314 -11.58 16.92 1.20
C ALA A 314 -11.71 16.75 -0.31
N ARG A 315 -12.92 16.97 -0.83
CA ARG A 315 -13.17 17.00 -2.27
C ARG A 315 -13.73 18.34 -2.72
N PHE A 316 -13.19 18.84 -3.83
CA PHE A 316 -13.64 20.05 -4.50
C PHE A 316 -14.12 19.71 -5.91
N ASN A 317 -15.11 20.46 -6.38
CA ASN A 317 -15.52 20.45 -7.78
C ASN A 317 -14.44 21.04 -8.67
N ALA A 318 -14.50 20.78 -9.98
CA ALA A 318 -13.58 21.36 -10.96
C ALA A 318 -13.54 22.91 -10.96
N ASN A 319 -14.60 23.55 -10.48
CA ASN A 319 -14.68 25.00 -10.31
C ASN A 319 -14.12 25.50 -8.96
N GLY A 320 -13.67 24.61 -8.08
CA GLY A 320 -13.10 24.95 -6.77
C GLY A 320 -14.09 25.01 -5.62
N ALA A 321 -15.40 24.98 -5.86
CA ALA A 321 -16.36 24.88 -4.78
C ALA A 321 -16.28 23.51 -4.08
N VAL A 322 -16.42 23.46 -2.76
CA VAL A 322 -16.47 22.20 -1.99
C VAL A 322 -17.55 21.28 -2.56
N ASP A 323 -17.23 20.01 -2.77
CA ASP A 323 -18.17 19.03 -3.31
C ASP A 323 -18.98 18.36 -2.20
N THR A 324 -20.18 18.88 -1.95
CA THR A 324 -21.08 18.35 -0.92
C THR A 324 -21.67 16.97 -1.26
N SER A 325 -21.35 16.34 -2.40
CA SER A 325 -21.70 14.93 -2.64
C SER A 325 -20.72 13.95 -1.97
N PHE A 326 -19.61 14.44 -1.42
CA PHE A 326 -18.59 13.66 -0.73
C PHE A 326 -18.76 13.73 0.80
N GLY A 327 -18.31 12.70 1.52
CA GLY A 327 -18.28 12.69 2.98
C GLY A 327 -19.65 12.76 3.65
N GLY A 328 -20.70 12.26 2.98
CA GLY A 328 -22.06 12.28 3.51
C GLY A 328 -22.73 13.66 3.53
N GLY A 329 -22.26 14.61 2.70
CA GLY A 329 -22.86 15.95 2.60
C GLY A 329 -21.91 17.10 2.93
N THR A 330 -20.81 16.80 3.64
CA THR A 330 -19.89 17.79 4.19
C THR A 330 -18.83 18.24 3.19
N GLY A 331 -18.55 17.43 2.17
CA GLY A 331 -17.44 17.61 1.24
C GLY A 331 -16.07 17.24 1.80
N TYR A 332 -16.03 16.64 2.99
CA TYR A 332 -14.81 16.13 3.60
C TYR A 332 -15.06 14.92 4.50
N VAL A 333 -14.01 14.16 4.74
CA VAL A 333 -13.98 12.99 5.61
C VAL A 333 -12.81 13.16 6.57
N ARG A 334 -13.05 12.86 7.84
CA ARG A 334 -12.00 12.70 8.85
C ARG A 334 -11.79 11.21 9.03
N LEU A 335 -10.54 10.76 8.97
CA LEU A 335 -10.18 9.37 9.25
C LEU A 335 -9.46 9.33 10.59
N ASP A 336 -10.19 8.82 11.57
CA ASP A 336 -9.74 8.51 12.91
C ASP A 336 -9.57 6.99 12.95
N ILE A 337 -8.32 6.52 13.03
CA ILE A 337 -7.97 5.12 12.80
C ILE A 337 -8.22 4.28 14.05
N ASP A 338 -8.03 4.86 15.24
CA ASP A 338 -8.23 4.13 16.48
C ASP A 338 -9.71 4.07 16.88
N GLY A 339 -10.53 5.05 16.48
CA GLY A 339 -11.98 5.09 16.74
C GLY A 339 -12.35 5.10 18.23
N THR A 340 -11.39 5.37 19.11
CA THR A 340 -11.53 5.37 20.57
C THR A 340 -11.22 6.77 21.15
N THR A 341 -11.23 6.88 22.48
CA THR A 341 -10.82 8.11 23.17
C THR A 341 -9.31 8.15 23.45
N THR A 342 -8.53 7.19 22.96
CA THR A 342 -7.08 7.21 23.16
C THR A 342 -6.45 8.30 22.34
N VAL A 343 -5.44 8.95 22.91
CA VAL A 343 -4.83 10.09 22.25
C VAL A 343 -3.87 9.62 21.15
N THR A 344 -4.27 9.76 19.89
CA THR A 344 -3.52 9.35 18.70
C THR A 344 -3.22 10.56 17.82
N TRP A 345 -2.26 10.44 16.90
CA TRP A 345 -1.97 11.49 15.94
C TRP A 345 -1.79 10.87 14.57
N GLU A 346 -2.65 11.25 13.63
CA GLU A 346 -2.67 10.76 12.27
C GLU A 346 -2.33 11.87 11.28
N GLN A 347 -1.50 11.52 10.31
CA GLN A 347 -1.11 12.43 9.23
C GLN A 347 -1.35 11.76 7.89
N GLY A 348 -2.07 12.44 7.01
CA GLY A 348 -2.16 12.05 5.61
C GLY A 348 -1.10 12.79 4.81
N TYR A 349 -0.37 12.05 3.96
CA TYR A 349 0.72 12.59 3.17
C TYR A 349 0.38 12.62 1.68
N ASP A 350 -0.22 11.54 1.16
CA ASP A 350 -0.45 11.40 -0.28
C ASP A 350 -1.76 10.67 -0.58
N VAL A 351 -2.30 10.89 -1.78
CA VAL A 351 -3.62 10.39 -2.21
C VAL A 351 -3.60 10.00 -3.68
N ALA A 352 -4.24 8.88 -4.01
CA ALA A 352 -4.40 8.41 -5.38
C ALA A 352 -5.84 7.95 -5.65
N ILE A 353 -6.20 7.87 -6.93
CA ILE A 353 -7.51 7.37 -7.39
C ILE A 353 -7.30 6.07 -8.14
N GLN A 354 -7.90 4.99 -7.65
CA GLN A 354 -7.93 3.71 -8.35
C GLN A 354 -8.84 3.79 -9.59
N PRO A 355 -8.66 2.91 -10.61
CA PRO A 355 -9.48 2.93 -11.83
C PRO A 355 -10.98 2.80 -11.61
N ASP A 356 -11.40 2.17 -10.51
CA ASP A 356 -12.81 2.03 -10.08
C ASP A 356 -13.36 3.30 -9.38
N GLY A 357 -12.55 4.35 -9.25
CA GLY A 357 -12.89 5.62 -8.63
C GLY A 357 -12.73 5.65 -7.11
N LYS A 358 -12.26 4.56 -6.48
CA LYS A 358 -11.93 4.56 -5.05
C LYS A 358 -10.75 5.49 -4.77
N VAL A 359 -10.78 6.12 -3.60
CA VAL A 359 -9.73 7.02 -3.13
C VAL A 359 -8.83 6.26 -2.17
N VAL A 360 -7.54 6.19 -2.45
CA VAL A 360 -6.53 5.57 -1.58
C VAL A 360 -5.72 6.68 -0.94
N VAL A 361 -5.47 6.58 0.36
CA VAL A 361 -4.74 7.57 1.14
C VAL A 361 -3.58 6.89 1.85
N ALA A 362 -2.37 7.43 1.70
CA ALA A 362 -1.21 7.04 2.49
C ALA A 362 -0.96 8.04 3.62
N GLY A 363 -0.65 7.52 4.80
CA GLY A 363 -0.45 8.31 6.00
C GLY A 363 0.30 7.56 7.09
N THR A 364 0.35 8.16 8.27
CA THR A 364 0.92 7.54 9.48
C THR A 364 0.03 7.77 10.67
N GLU A 365 0.09 6.89 11.66
CA GLU A 365 -0.49 7.07 12.98
C GLU A 365 0.58 6.92 14.07
N VAL A 366 0.35 7.51 15.24
CA VAL A 366 1.17 7.27 16.43
C VAL A 366 0.31 7.29 17.70
N PHE A 367 0.53 6.31 18.57
CA PHE A 367 -0.09 6.27 19.90
C PHE A 367 0.71 7.14 20.86
N THR A 368 0.08 8.20 21.36
CA THR A 368 0.80 9.24 22.13
C THR A 368 0.65 9.10 23.64
N GLU A 369 -0.23 8.21 24.10
CA GLU A 369 -0.36 7.80 25.52
C GLU A 369 0.59 6.65 25.89
N SER A 370 1.81 6.65 25.34
CA SER A 370 2.79 5.66 25.76
C SER A 370 3.14 5.87 27.24
N PRO A 371 3.26 4.81 28.07
CA PRO A 371 3.67 4.94 29.46
C PRO A 371 4.94 5.80 29.62
N PRO A 372 5.14 6.52 30.74
CA PRO A 372 6.33 7.34 30.94
C PRO A 372 7.62 6.54 30.66
N GLY A 373 8.41 6.99 29.69
CA GLY A 373 9.65 6.33 29.26
C GLY A 373 9.54 5.46 28.00
N VAL A 374 8.36 5.32 27.40
CA VAL A 374 8.17 4.73 26.08
C VAL A 374 8.18 5.83 25.02
N VAL A 375 8.98 5.64 23.97
CA VAL A 375 9.06 6.60 22.85
C VAL A 375 7.90 6.34 21.89
N PRO A 376 7.16 7.37 21.44
CA PRO A 376 6.10 7.20 20.45
C PRO A 376 6.66 6.60 19.15
N VAL A 377 5.94 5.63 18.59
CA VAL A 377 6.31 4.90 17.38
C VAL A 377 5.26 5.16 16.31
N TRP A 378 5.72 5.59 15.12
CA TRP A 378 4.83 5.84 13.99
C TRP A 378 4.66 4.58 13.15
N ASN A 379 3.39 4.24 12.90
CA ASN A 379 3.00 3.15 12.00
C ASN A 379 2.69 3.71 10.61
N GLN A 380 2.93 2.91 9.57
CA GLN A 380 2.44 3.22 8.23
C GLN A 380 0.96 2.87 8.14
N VAL A 381 0.17 3.75 7.52
CA VAL A 381 -1.25 3.54 7.28
C VAL A 381 -1.56 3.72 5.80
N VAL A 382 -2.39 2.83 5.26
CA VAL A 382 -3.10 3.05 4.00
C VAL A 382 -4.59 2.91 4.27
N ALA A 383 -5.37 3.91 3.86
CA ALA A 383 -6.82 3.90 3.96
C ALA A 383 -7.44 3.87 2.55
N ARG A 384 -8.61 3.23 2.41
CA ARG A 384 -9.38 3.28 1.17
C ARG A 384 -10.80 3.75 1.40
N LEU A 385 -11.24 4.69 0.58
CA LEU A 385 -12.59 5.24 0.55
C LEU A 385 -13.27 4.89 -0.77
N ASN A 386 -14.58 4.67 -0.70
CA ASN A 386 -15.45 4.63 -1.86
C ASN A 386 -15.49 5.99 -2.57
N PRO A 387 -15.93 6.07 -3.84
CA PRO A 387 -16.02 7.33 -4.59
C PRO A 387 -16.86 8.42 -3.90
N ASN A 388 -17.75 8.07 -2.96
CA ASN A 388 -18.55 9.04 -2.19
C ASN A 388 -17.88 9.49 -0.86
N GLY A 389 -16.70 8.96 -0.54
CA GLY A 389 -15.94 9.27 0.68
C GLY A 389 -16.27 8.39 1.89
N SER A 390 -17.20 7.45 1.78
CA SER A 390 -17.38 6.43 2.82
C SER A 390 -16.19 5.47 2.87
N LEU A 391 -15.80 4.99 4.04
CA LEU A 391 -14.75 3.97 4.18
C LEU A 391 -15.11 2.69 3.42
N ASP A 392 -14.15 2.13 2.69
CA ASP A 392 -14.31 0.85 1.99
C ASP A 392 -14.01 -0.31 2.96
N GLY A 393 -15.06 -0.86 3.56
CA GLY A 393 -14.94 -1.99 4.50
C GLY A 393 -14.34 -3.27 3.92
N THR A 394 -14.14 -3.37 2.60
CA THR A 394 -13.45 -4.52 1.96
C THR A 394 -11.92 -4.36 1.96
N PHE A 395 -11.40 -3.21 2.39
CA PHE A 395 -9.97 -2.94 2.42
C PHE A 395 -9.40 -3.05 3.83
N GLY A 396 -8.79 -4.19 4.15
CA GLY A 396 -8.23 -4.43 5.48
C GLY A 396 -9.26 -4.31 6.60
N ALA A 397 -8.84 -3.88 7.79
CA ALA A 397 -9.72 -3.73 8.93
C ALA A 397 -10.42 -2.36 8.86
N GLY A 398 -11.74 -2.36 8.62
CA GLY A 398 -12.55 -1.12 8.65
C GLY A 398 -12.20 -0.09 7.56
N GLY A 399 -11.52 -0.50 6.49
CA GLY A 399 -11.03 0.40 5.44
C GLY A 399 -9.57 0.82 5.60
N PHE A 400 -8.83 0.21 6.53
CA PHE A 400 -7.44 0.52 6.83
C PHE A 400 -6.54 -0.72 6.75
N LYS A 401 -5.31 -0.51 6.25
CA LYS A 401 -4.17 -1.41 6.41
C LYS A 401 -3.10 -0.66 7.20
N VAL A 402 -2.70 -1.23 8.34
CA VAL A 402 -1.76 -0.60 9.29
C VAL A 402 -0.55 -1.51 9.48
N VAL A 403 0.65 -0.96 9.35
CA VAL A 403 1.91 -1.69 9.46
C VAL A 403 2.78 -1.04 10.52
N ALA A 404 3.03 -1.79 11.60
CA ALA A 404 3.94 -1.39 12.65
C ALA A 404 5.41 -1.59 12.22
N PRO A 405 6.33 -0.73 12.66
CA PRO A 405 7.75 -0.92 12.39
C PRO A 405 8.33 -2.14 13.10
N PRO A 406 9.51 -2.63 12.66
CA PRO A 406 10.15 -3.80 13.25
C PRO A 406 10.34 -3.66 14.76
N ALA A 407 9.96 -4.69 15.50
CA ALA A 407 10.25 -4.75 16.92
C ALA A 407 11.77 -4.86 17.14
N GLY A 408 12.35 -3.96 17.92
CA GLY A 408 13.77 -3.93 18.19
C GLY A 408 14.13 -3.12 19.43
N PRO A 409 15.39 -3.17 19.88
CA PRO A 409 15.88 -2.29 20.94
C PRO A 409 15.90 -0.81 20.50
N GLU A 410 15.83 -0.57 19.19
CA GLU A 410 15.76 0.73 18.55
C GLU A 410 14.29 1.08 18.27
N ASN A 411 13.83 2.26 18.71
CA ASN A 411 12.46 2.72 18.47
C ASN A 411 12.34 3.19 17.02
N TYR A 412 12.02 2.26 16.12
CA TYR A 412 11.81 2.56 14.71
C TYR A 412 10.44 3.20 14.48
N SER A 413 10.30 3.94 13.38
CA SER A 413 9.07 4.60 12.94
C SER A 413 8.99 4.59 11.42
N PHE A 414 7.88 4.11 10.86
CA PHE A 414 7.62 4.26 9.44
C PHE A 414 7.04 5.64 9.15
N LEU A 415 7.69 6.36 8.24
CA LEU A 415 7.22 7.65 7.73
C LEU A 415 7.09 7.55 6.21
N GLY A 416 5.97 7.02 5.72
CA GLY A 416 5.63 7.03 4.30
C GLY A 416 5.24 8.43 3.86
N GLN A 417 5.87 8.93 2.80
CA GLN A 417 5.73 10.32 2.35
C GLN A 417 5.01 10.45 1.02
N SER A 418 5.05 9.40 0.19
CA SER A 418 4.48 9.38 -1.15
C SER A 418 3.98 7.99 -1.51
N MET A 419 3.03 7.94 -2.44
CA MET A 419 2.37 6.72 -2.89
C MET A 419 2.13 6.74 -4.39
N ALA A 420 2.28 5.58 -5.03
CA ALA A 420 1.90 5.38 -6.43
C ALA A 420 1.11 4.09 -6.63
N LEU A 421 0.20 4.09 -7.60
CA LEU A 421 -0.59 2.93 -7.99
C LEU A 421 0.08 2.22 -9.16
N ALA A 422 0.23 0.90 -9.05
CA ALA A 422 0.60 0.05 -10.18
C ALA A 422 -0.64 -0.42 -10.95
N ALA A 423 -0.45 -0.87 -12.19
CA ALA A 423 -1.53 -1.30 -13.09
C ALA A 423 -2.29 -2.53 -12.58
N ASP A 424 -1.63 -3.36 -11.76
CA ASP A 424 -2.22 -4.53 -11.10
C ASP A 424 -3.13 -4.15 -9.90
N GLY A 425 -3.23 -2.86 -9.59
CA GLY A 425 -4.01 -2.33 -8.46
C GLY A 425 -3.26 -2.33 -7.13
N SER A 426 -2.00 -2.77 -7.10
CA SER A 426 -1.14 -2.63 -5.93
C SER A 426 -0.75 -1.18 -5.68
N ILE A 427 -0.46 -0.90 -4.42
CA ILE A 427 -0.20 0.42 -3.88
C ILE A 427 1.23 0.39 -3.35
N ILE A 428 2.10 1.22 -3.92
CA ILE A 428 3.49 1.34 -3.50
C ILE A 428 3.64 2.61 -2.67
N VAL A 429 4.07 2.47 -1.42
CA VAL A 429 4.39 3.58 -0.52
C VAL A 429 5.90 3.70 -0.41
N ALA A 430 6.41 4.92 -0.54
CA ALA A 430 7.82 5.24 -0.35
C ALA A 430 8.01 6.19 0.83
N GLY A 431 9.09 6.00 1.58
CA GLY A 431 9.35 6.82 2.75
C GLY A 431 10.69 6.52 3.39
N ARG A 432 10.73 6.71 4.72
CA ARG A 432 11.88 6.38 5.56
C ARG A 432 11.48 5.64 6.83
N LEU A 433 12.31 4.68 7.20
CA LEU A 433 12.31 4.04 8.49
C LEU A 433 13.26 4.84 9.39
N ASP A 434 12.68 5.65 10.29
CA ASP A 434 13.44 6.48 11.20
C ASP A 434 13.71 5.73 12.51
N ASN A 435 14.96 5.71 12.94
CA ASN A 435 15.30 5.47 14.34
C ASN A 435 15.78 6.79 14.94
N SER A 436 15.09 7.25 16.00
CA SER A 436 15.35 8.50 16.72
C SER A 436 16.77 8.68 17.28
N SER A 437 17.66 7.71 17.14
CA SER A 437 19.00 7.72 17.72
C SER A 437 20.16 7.81 16.71
N ILE A 438 20.09 7.25 15.49
CA ILE A 438 21.32 7.17 14.66
C ILE A 438 21.12 7.07 13.13
N HIS A 439 19.99 6.57 12.60
CA HIS A 439 19.83 6.35 11.14
C HIS A 439 18.38 6.53 10.65
N SER A 440 18.25 7.07 9.44
CA SER A 440 17.04 6.98 8.60
C SER A 440 17.39 6.12 7.39
N ASN A 441 16.59 5.10 7.10
CA ASN A 441 16.78 4.24 5.94
C ASN A 441 15.57 4.37 5.00
N PRO A 442 15.77 4.59 3.69
CA PRO A 442 14.68 4.58 2.72
C PRO A 442 13.98 3.22 2.71
N PHE A 443 12.66 3.23 2.59
CA PHE A 443 11.89 2.02 2.35
C PHE A 443 10.92 2.18 1.19
N LEU A 444 10.71 1.08 0.47
CA LEU A 444 9.55 0.87 -0.39
C LEU A 444 8.66 -0.17 0.26
N MET A 445 7.36 0.07 0.32
CA MET A 445 6.37 -0.86 0.89
C MET A 445 5.24 -1.08 -0.10
N ARG A 446 4.76 -2.33 -0.21
CA ARG A 446 3.66 -2.71 -1.08
C ARG A 446 2.43 -3.07 -0.27
N PHE A 447 1.28 -2.62 -0.73
CA PHE A 447 -0.04 -3.07 -0.29
C PHE A 447 -0.82 -3.55 -1.51
N TYR A 448 -1.69 -4.53 -1.32
CA TYR A 448 -2.56 -5.05 -2.36
C TYR A 448 -3.95 -4.39 -2.30
N GLY A 449 -4.63 -4.27 -3.44
CA GLY A 449 -5.97 -3.69 -3.50
C GLY A 449 -7.04 -4.56 -2.82
N SER A 450 -6.85 -5.88 -2.80
CA SER A 450 -7.64 -6.82 -2.01
C SER A 450 -6.73 -7.45 -0.94
N THR A 451 -7.32 -8.07 0.07
CA THR A 451 -6.55 -9.03 0.88
C THR A 451 -6.21 -10.21 -0.03
N PRO A 452 -4.94 -10.62 -0.15
CA PRO A 452 -4.60 -11.82 -0.90
C PRO A 452 -5.38 -13.02 -0.34
N SER A 453 -5.95 -13.82 -1.23
CA SER A 453 -6.58 -15.09 -0.85
C SER A 453 -5.49 -16.15 -0.71
N THR A 454 -5.56 -16.95 0.36
CA THR A 454 -4.53 -17.93 0.69
C THR A 454 -5.14 -19.32 0.82
N LEU A 455 -4.59 -20.29 0.10
CA LEU A 455 -4.83 -21.70 0.37
C LEU A 455 -3.91 -22.19 1.49
N VAL A 456 -4.46 -22.82 2.52
CA VAL A 456 -3.66 -23.37 3.63
C VAL A 456 -3.79 -24.89 3.77
N ALA A 457 -2.77 -25.52 4.34
CA ALA A 457 -2.80 -26.93 4.72
C ALA A 457 -3.87 -27.17 5.80
N ALA A 458 -4.69 -28.22 5.61
CA ALA A 458 -5.73 -28.61 6.57
C ALA A 458 -5.16 -29.15 7.91
N GLY A 459 -3.87 -29.50 7.95
CA GLY A 459 -3.19 -30.03 9.13
C GLY A 459 -1.70 -29.68 9.18
N CYS A 460 -1.05 -30.03 10.29
CA CYS A 460 0.39 -29.84 10.47
C CYS A 460 1.16 -31.09 9.99
N ALA A 461 2.27 -30.89 9.28
CA ALA A 461 3.16 -31.96 8.89
C ALA A 461 3.71 -32.69 10.14
N THR A 462 3.45 -34.00 10.24
CA THR A 462 3.97 -34.84 11.32
C THR A 462 5.25 -35.52 10.87
N ALA A 463 6.39 -34.95 11.31
CA ALA A 463 7.76 -35.29 10.95
C ALA A 463 8.25 -34.62 9.67
N ILE A 464 9.53 -34.20 9.73
CA ILE A 464 10.32 -33.67 8.62
C ILE A 464 10.47 -34.85 7.65
N ALA A 465 9.52 -35.02 6.74
CA ALA A 465 9.74 -35.88 5.58
C ALA A 465 11.00 -35.35 4.91
N ASP A 466 11.91 -36.26 4.55
CA ASP A 466 13.19 -35.93 3.94
C ASP A 466 12.98 -34.89 2.83
N ALA A 467 13.82 -33.85 2.86
CA ALA A 467 13.67 -32.65 2.06
C ALA A 467 13.72 -33.01 0.57
N GLY A 468 12.55 -33.32 -0.01
CA GLY A 468 12.32 -33.13 -1.43
C GLY A 468 12.84 -31.74 -1.77
N GLY A 469 13.69 -31.64 -2.79
CA GLY A 469 14.36 -30.39 -3.14
C GLY A 469 13.37 -29.22 -3.18
N SER A 470 13.85 -28.03 -2.82
CA SER A 470 13.06 -26.80 -2.92
C SER A 470 12.34 -26.73 -4.27
N LEU A 471 11.05 -26.40 -4.26
CA LEU A 471 10.26 -26.26 -5.47
C LEU A 471 10.99 -25.36 -6.48
N THR A 472 10.92 -25.69 -7.76
CA THR A 472 11.54 -24.88 -8.82
C THR A 472 10.49 -24.45 -9.84
N LEU A 473 10.67 -23.28 -10.47
CA LEU A 473 9.73 -22.80 -11.49
C LEU A 473 9.59 -23.77 -12.66
N ALA A 474 10.68 -24.45 -13.04
CA ALA A 474 10.66 -25.48 -14.08
C ALA A 474 9.77 -26.69 -13.71
N ALA A 475 9.59 -26.97 -12.42
CA ALA A 475 8.67 -28.02 -11.95
C ALA A 475 7.21 -27.54 -11.93
N VAL A 476 6.97 -26.22 -11.87
CA VAL A 476 5.62 -25.63 -11.86
C VAL A 476 5.08 -25.46 -13.29
N GLU A 477 5.95 -25.14 -14.25
CA GLU A 477 5.56 -24.77 -15.63
C GLU A 477 4.65 -25.79 -16.35
N PRO A 478 4.88 -27.12 -16.29
CA PRO A 478 3.97 -28.09 -16.90
C PRO A 478 2.60 -28.11 -16.23
N LEU A 479 2.56 -28.02 -14.90
CA LEU A 479 1.32 -28.02 -14.12
C LEU A 479 0.53 -26.72 -14.34
N LEU A 480 1.22 -25.59 -14.48
CA LEU A 480 0.59 -24.31 -14.83
C LEU A 480 -0.08 -24.38 -16.20
N THR A 481 0.59 -24.99 -17.18
CA THR A 481 0.05 -25.15 -18.54
C THR A 481 -1.23 -25.98 -18.53
N ASP A 482 -1.23 -27.09 -17.80
CA ASP A 482 -2.39 -27.95 -17.64
C ASP A 482 -3.52 -27.24 -16.87
N ALA A 483 -3.20 -26.57 -15.75
CA ALA A 483 -4.16 -25.82 -14.95
C ALA A 483 -4.87 -24.71 -15.76
N ILE A 484 -4.12 -23.97 -16.60
CA ILE A 484 -4.71 -22.99 -17.54
C ILE A 484 -5.63 -23.68 -18.52
N SER A 485 -5.21 -24.83 -19.08
CA SER A 485 -6.01 -25.60 -20.04
C SER A 485 -7.32 -26.10 -19.42
N ARG A 486 -7.30 -26.51 -18.15
CA ARG A 486 -8.50 -26.93 -17.41
C ARG A 486 -9.46 -25.74 -17.15
N TRP A 487 -8.95 -24.59 -16.74
CA TRP A 487 -9.77 -23.37 -16.61
C TRP A 487 -10.35 -22.90 -17.95
N GLU A 488 -9.57 -22.95 -19.03
CA GLU A 488 -10.06 -22.66 -20.39
C GLU A 488 -11.17 -23.62 -20.82
N ALA A 489 -11.04 -24.91 -20.50
CA ALA A 489 -12.03 -25.95 -20.85
C ALA A 489 -13.39 -25.72 -20.17
N GLU A 490 -13.39 -25.17 -18.95
CA GLU A 490 -14.59 -24.74 -18.22
C GLU A 490 -15.10 -23.35 -18.64
N GLY A 491 -14.47 -22.72 -19.64
CA GLY A 491 -14.93 -21.47 -20.23
C GLY A 491 -14.45 -20.20 -19.52
N ALA A 492 -13.46 -20.29 -18.65
CA ALA A 492 -12.87 -19.11 -18.02
C ALA A 492 -12.15 -18.20 -19.04
N ASP A 493 -12.26 -16.89 -18.85
CA ASP A 493 -11.51 -15.91 -19.65
C ASP A 493 -10.08 -15.79 -19.15
N VAL A 494 -9.18 -16.60 -19.72
CA VAL A 494 -7.77 -16.61 -19.35
C VAL A 494 -6.94 -15.49 -20.00
N SER A 495 -7.57 -14.56 -20.75
CA SER A 495 -6.85 -13.44 -21.35
C SER A 495 -6.09 -12.58 -20.31
N ARG A 496 -6.58 -12.57 -19.07
CA ARG A 496 -5.96 -11.88 -17.92
C ARG A 496 -4.69 -12.55 -17.41
N LEU A 497 -4.40 -13.79 -17.79
CA LEU A 497 -3.21 -14.53 -17.37
C LEU A 497 -1.95 -14.19 -18.18
N GLY A 498 -2.06 -13.35 -19.22
CA GLY A 498 -0.91 -12.94 -20.04
C GLY A 498 0.18 -12.17 -19.30
N SER A 499 -0.11 -11.67 -18.10
CA SER A 499 0.85 -11.01 -17.19
C SER A 499 1.02 -11.75 -15.86
N LEU A 500 0.73 -13.06 -15.84
CA LEU A 500 0.86 -13.90 -14.65
C LEU A 500 2.33 -14.05 -14.25
N ASP A 501 2.65 -13.75 -12.99
CA ASP A 501 3.96 -13.98 -12.38
C ASP A 501 3.85 -15.11 -11.34
N ILE A 502 4.69 -16.15 -11.45
CA ILE A 502 4.75 -17.24 -10.49
C ILE A 502 6.01 -17.11 -9.65
N ARG A 503 5.84 -17.15 -8.33
CA ARG A 503 6.92 -17.02 -7.35
C ARG A 503 6.95 -18.21 -6.42
N ILE A 504 8.15 -18.55 -5.98
CA ILE A 504 8.38 -19.56 -4.97
C ILE A 504 9.04 -18.86 -3.78
N SER A 505 8.44 -18.97 -2.61
CA SER A 505 8.91 -18.32 -1.39
C SER A 505 8.54 -19.18 -0.18
N ASP A 506 9.27 -19.05 0.93
CA ASP A 506 8.87 -19.69 2.19
C ASP A 506 7.71 -18.88 2.78
N LEU A 507 6.49 -19.35 2.58
CA LEU A 507 5.28 -18.69 3.03
C LEU A 507 5.02 -18.99 4.51
N PRO A 508 4.48 -18.03 5.27
CA PRO A 508 4.32 -18.21 6.69
C PRO A 508 3.24 -19.25 7.02
N TYR A 509 3.43 -19.89 8.18
CA TYR A 509 2.46 -20.80 8.80
C TYR A 509 2.16 -22.06 7.97
N ALA A 510 0.89 -22.25 7.60
CA ALA A 510 0.37 -23.40 6.90
C ALA A 510 0.06 -23.08 5.43
N THR A 511 0.49 -21.92 4.94
CA THR A 511 0.15 -21.43 3.60
C THR A 511 0.82 -22.28 2.53
N LEU A 512 0.05 -22.70 1.53
CA LEU A 512 0.52 -23.50 0.39
C LEU A 512 0.65 -22.65 -0.87
N GLY A 513 -0.33 -21.77 -1.06
CA GLY A 513 -0.42 -20.85 -2.17
C GLY A 513 -1.05 -19.54 -1.71
N MET A 514 -0.80 -18.49 -2.48
CA MET A 514 -1.48 -17.22 -2.34
C MET A 514 -1.49 -16.47 -3.66
N ALA A 515 -2.64 -15.91 -4.02
CA ALA A 515 -2.82 -15.09 -5.19
C ALA A 515 -3.16 -13.64 -4.81
N ALA A 516 -2.45 -12.70 -5.44
CA ALA A 516 -2.80 -11.28 -5.38
C ALA A 516 -2.57 -10.64 -6.75
N ALA A 517 -3.60 -9.95 -7.25
CA ALA A 517 -3.63 -9.36 -8.58
C ALA A 517 -3.28 -10.41 -9.67
N THR A 518 -2.11 -10.30 -10.32
CA THR A 518 -1.63 -11.28 -11.32
C THR A 518 -0.37 -12.01 -10.87
N THR A 519 -0.11 -12.07 -9.56
CA THR A 519 1.02 -12.83 -9.00
C THR A 519 0.51 -13.98 -8.13
N ILE A 520 1.06 -15.17 -8.34
CA ILE A 520 0.85 -16.34 -7.50
C ILE A 520 2.16 -16.65 -6.77
N TRP A 521 2.09 -16.75 -5.44
CA TRP A 521 3.17 -17.27 -4.61
C TRP A 521 2.85 -18.70 -4.22
N LEU A 522 3.81 -19.59 -4.43
CA LEU A 522 3.77 -20.97 -3.99
C LEU A 522 4.78 -21.16 -2.87
N ASP A 523 4.38 -21.91 -1.85
CA ASP A 523 5.27 -22.21 -0.74
C ASP A 523 6.45 -23.08 -1.19
N ALA A 524 7.66 -22.76 -0.73
CA ALA A 524 8.87 -23.47 -1.16
C ALA A 524 8.90 -24.94 -0.71
N ASN A 525 8.22 -25.29 0.38
CA ASN A 525 8.27 -26.61 1.03
C ASN A 525 6.89 -27.23 1.35
N ALA A 526 5.81 -26.65 0.80
CA ALA A 526 4.42 -27.00 1.06
C ALA A 526 4.04 -26.99 2.56
N ALA A 527 4.42 -25.93 3.29
CA ALA A 527 4.22 -25.81 4.73
C ALA A 527 4.77 -27.02 5.53
N GLY A 528 5.90 -27.56 5.05
CA GLY A 528 6.60 -28.71 5.62
C GLY A 528 6.07 -30.08 5.19
N TRP A 529 5.04 -30.16 4.34
CA TRP A 529 4.52 -31.43 3.81
C TRP A 529 5.32 -31.95 2.61
N GLY A 530 6.04 -31.07 1.91
CA GLY A 530 6.65 -31.38 0.62
C GLY A 530 5.62 -31.45 -0.53
N TRP A 531 6.09 -31.20 -1.74
CA TRP A 531 5.24 -31.19 -2.94
C TRP A 531 5.16 -32.57 -3.59
N PHE A 532 3.94 -32.95 -3.96
CA PHE A 532 3.68 -33.89 -5.04
C PHE A 532 3.64 -33.09 -6.34
N VAL A 533 4.68 -33.29 -7.17
CA VAL A 533 4.78 -32.68 -8.50
C VAL A 533 4.39 -33.75 -9.50
N ASP A 534 3.27 -33.54 -10.16
CA ASP A 534 2.75 -34.47 -11.15
C ASP A 534 3.58 -34.45 -12.42
N ALA A 535 4.03 -35.62 -12.86
CA ALA A 535 4.77 -35.77 -14.11
C ALA A 535 3.85 -35.87 -15.34
N THR A 536 2.59 -36.18 -15.11
CA THR A 536 1.54 -36.43 -16.10
C THR A 536 0.29 -35.61 -15.75
N PRO A 537 0.40 -34.27 -15.61
CA PRO A 537 -0.71 -33.44 -15.11
C PRO A 537 -1.97 -33.50 -15.98
N GLU A 538 -1.85 -33.90 -17.26
CA GLU A 538 -2.99 -34.10 -18.17
C GLU A 538 -3.83 -35.35 -17.86
N ASP A 539 -3.34 -36.27 -17.02
CA ASP A 539 -3.97 -37.56 -16.69
C ASP A 539 -3.97 -37.79 -15.17
N ASP A 540 -5.13 -37.72 -14.51
CA ASP A 540 -5.29 -37.84 -13.04
C ASP A 540 -5.13 -39.30 -12.52
N SER A 541 -4.39 -40.13 -13.24
CA SER A 541 -4.28 -41.58 -13.03
C SER A 541 -3.67 -41.96 -11.68
N GLU A 542 -2.84 -41.08 -11.10
CA GLU A 542 -2.16 -41.28 -9.81
C GLU A 542 -3.16 -41.34 -8.66
N PHE A 543 -4.32 -40.71 -8.82
CA PHE A 543 -5.39 -40.68 -7.82
C PHE A 543 -6.49 -41.72 -8.09
N ALA A 544 -6.45 -42.42 -9.23
CA ALA A 544 -7.44 -43.43 -9.61
C ALA A 544 -7.11 -44.84 -9.09
N VAL A 545 -5.87 -45.08 -8.66
CA VAL A 545 -5.40 -46.40 -8.24
C VAL A 545 -5.23 -46.44 -6.72
N SER A 546 -5.62 -47.55 -6.07
CA SER A 546 -5.36 -47.74 -4.63
C SER A 546 -3.86 -47.99 -4.39
N GLY A 547 -3.21 -47.17 -3.57
CA GLY A 547 -1.78 -47.30 -3.28
C GLY A 547 -1.18 -45.96 -2.89
N ASP A 548 0.14 -45.93 -2.72
CA ASP A 548 0.92 -44.69 -2.64
C ASP A 548 1.66 -44.56 -3.98
N GLN A 549 1.25 -43.60 -4.81
CA GLN A 549 1.90 -43.21 -6.06
C GLN A 549 2.89 -42.07 -5.83
N GLY A 550 3.14 -41.76 -4.55
CA GLY A 550 3.99 -40.70 -4.07
C GLY A 550 3.19 -39.51 -3.52
N GLU A 551 1.91 -39.37 -3.82
CA GLU A 551 1.02 -38.30 -3.35
C GLU A 551 0.75 -38.37 -1.83
N GLN A 552 0.83 -39.56 -1.21
CA GLN A 552 0.51 -39.71 0.20
C GLN A 552 1.43 -38.85 1.08
N ASN A 553 0.82 -38.12 2.01
CA ASN A 553 1.52 -37.20 2.93
C ASN A 553 2.30 -36.07 2.24
N ARG A 554 1.99 -35.75 0.98
CA ARG A 554 2.50 -34.57 0.27
C ARG A 554 1.33 -33.70 -0.19
N MET A 555 1.59 -32.43 -0.49
CA MET A 555 0.59 -31.53 -1.05
C MET A 555 0.60 -31.61 -2.57
N ASP A 556 -0.58 -31.76 -3.17
CA ASP A 556 -0.74 -31.80 -4.63
C ASP A 556 -0.51 -30.41 -5.22
N LEU A 557 0.58 -30.22 -5.96
CA LEU A 557 0.94 -28.93 -6.52
C LEU A 557 -0.04 -28.48 -7.61
N LEU A 558 -0.60 -29.41 -8.38
CA LEU A 558 -1.54 -29.08 -9.46
C LEU A 558 -2.82 -28.46 -8.88
N THR A 559 -3.36 -29.04 -7.81
CA THR A 559 -4.49 -28.48 -7.06
C THR A 559 -4.22 -27.05 -6.58
N VAL A 560 -3.07 -26.81 -5.96
CA VAL A 560 -2.73 -25.46 -5.47
C VAL A 560 -2.62 -24.48 -6.64
N VAL A 561 -1.94 -24.84 -7.74
CA VAL A 561 -1.82 -23.96 -8.91
C VAL A 561 -3.18 -23.66 -9.54
N MET A 562 -4.07 -24.67 -9.66
CA MET A 562 -5.43 -24.47 -10.16
C MET A 562 -6.25 -23.55 -9.25
N HIS A 563 -6.15 -23.73 -7.93
CA HIS A 563 -6.83 -22.89 -6.93
C HIS A 563 -6.39 -21.42 -7.04
N GLU A 564 -5.09 -21.17 -7.02
CA GLU A 564 -4.57 -19.80 -7.07
C GLU A 564 -4.86 -19.11 -8.42
N LEU A 565 -4.89 -19.87 -9.52
CA LEU A 565 -5.39 -19.37 -10.81
C LEU A 565 -6.86 -18.95 -10.73
N GLY A 566 -7.69 -19.71 -10.02
CA GLY A 566 -9.09 -19.34 -9.78
C GLY A 566 -9.22 -17.95 -9.18
N HIS A 567 -8.39 -17.61 -8.19
CA HIS A 567 -8.34 -16.27 -7.62
C HIS A 567 -7.92 -15.19 -8.62
N VAL A 568 -6.91 -15.44 -9.46
CA VAL A 568 -6.50 -14.49 -10.51
C VAL A 568 -7.63 -14.28 -11.55
N LEU A 569 -8.40 -15.34 -11.83
CA LEU A 569 -9.55 -15.34 -12.73
C LEU A 569 -10.80 -14.70 -12.09
N GLY A 570 -10.82 -14.51 -10.77
CA GLY A 570 -11.85 -13.80 -10.03
C GLY A 570 -12.83 -14.68 -9.26
N HIS A 571 -12.48 -15.94 -9.00
CA HIS A 571 -13.22 -16.84 -8.12
C HIS A 571 -12.80 -16.62 -6.66
N ASP A 572 -13.77 -16.43 -5.78
CA ASP A 572 -13.55 -16.38 -4.32
C ASP A 572 -13.47 -17.80 -3.75
N HIS A 573 -13.07 -17.91 -2.48
CA HIS A 573 -13.15 -19.20 -1.79
C HIS A 573 -14.59 -19.72 -1.74
N ASP A 574 -14.73 -21.04 -1.92
CA ASP A 574 -15.95 -21.80 -1.76
C ASP A 574 -15.77 -22.77 -0.57
N PRO A 575 -16.77 -23.01 0.30
CA PRO A 575 -16.71 -24.08 1.28
C PRO A 575 -16.39 -25.48 0.72
N ASP A 576 -16.72 -25.78 -0.54
CA ASP A 576 -16.56 -27.09 -1.17
C ASP A 576 -15.77 -27.02 -2.51
N GLY A 577 -15.04 -28.09 -2.86
CA GLY A 577 -14.35 -28.22 -4.16
C GLY A 577 -12.97 -27.56 -4.26
N LEU A 578 -12.54 -27.22 -5.49
CA LEU A 578 -11.21 -26.67 -5.76
C LEU A 578 -10.95 -25.36 -5.01
N MET A 579 -11.93 -24.47 -4.93
CA MET A 579 -11.79 -23.16 -4.29
C MET A 579 -11.90 -23.20 -2.76
N GLY A 580 -11.81 -24.38 -2.14
CA GLY A 580 -11.75 -24.58 -0.70
C GLY A 580 -10.62 -23.81 0.00
N GLU A 581 -10.87 -23.20 1.17
CA GLU A 581 -9.83 -22.48 1.94
C GLU A 581 -8.69 -23.39 2.44
N LYS A 582 -8.90 -24.71 2.42
CA LYS A 582 -7.99 -25.71 3.00
C LYS A 582 -7.80 -26.91 2.10
N LEU A 583 -6.55 -27.35 1.97
CA LEU A 583 -6.19 -28.58 1.26
C LEU A 583 -5.63 -29.64 2.22
N ALA A 584 -6.14 -30.86 2.13
CA ALA A 584 -5.58 -32.01 2.84
C ALA A 584 -4.41 -32.63 2.06
N ALA A 585 -3.41 -33.16 2.75
CA ALA A 585 -2.32 -33.87 2.10
C ALA A 585 -2.81 -35.16 1.40
N GLY A 586 -2.22 -35.48 0.24
CA GLY A 586 -2.60 -36.62 -0.61
C GLY A 586 -3.93 -36.45 -1.34
N LEU A 587 -4.49 -35.24 -1.38
CA LEU A 587 -5.75 -34.95 -2.06
C LEU A 587 -5.49 -34.10 -3.31
N ARG A 588 -6.01 -34.56 -4.44
CA ARG A 588 -6.22 -33.75 -5.64
C ARG A 588 -7.65 -33.25 -5.68
N GLN A 589 -7.85 -31.96 -5.95
CA GLN A 589 -9.15 -31.36 -6.24
C GLN A 589 -9.17 -30.91 -7.70
N THR A 590 -10.16 -31.37 -8.46
CA THR A 590 -10.34 -31.03 -9.88
C THR A 590 -11.70 -30.41 -10.18
N ASP A 591 -12.59 -30.33 -9.18
CA ASP A 591 -13.94 -29.77 -9.33
C ASP A 591 -13.87 -28.23 -9.33
N LEU A 592 -13.86 -27.65 -10.53
CA LEU A 592 -13.68 -26.22 -10.81
C LEU A 592 -14.93 -25.36 -10.53
N GLU A 593 -16.14 -25.92 -10.65
CA GLU A 593 -17.41 -25.32 -10.22
C GLU A 593 -18.41 -26.40 -9.76
N HIS A 594 -19.17 -26.14 -8.69
CA HIS A 594 -20.36 -26.92 -8.38
C HIS A 594 -21.53 -26.40 -9.22
N ASP A 595 -21.76 -27.04 -10.37
CA ASP A 595 -23.04 -26.90 -11.07
C ASP A 595 -24.14 -27.45 -10.15
N HIS A 596 -25.00 -26.58 -9.63
CA HIS A 596 -26.14 -26.96 -8.79
C HIS A 596 -27.18 -27.75 -9.60
N VAL A 597 -26.90 -29.00 -10.01
CA VAL A 597 -27.92 -29.97 -10.44
C VAL A 597 -27.52 -31.39 -10.05
N ALA A 598 -28.38 -31.98 -9.22
CA ALA A 598 -28.32 -33.34 -8.70
C ALA A 598 -28.05 -34.44 -9.74
N THR A 599 -27.15 -35.38 -9.42
CA THR A 599 -27.40 -36.84 -9.46
C THR A 599 -26.30 -37.59 -8.71
N VAL A 600 -26.50 -37.87 -7.42
CA VAL A 600 -25.93 -39.07 -6.79
C VAL A 600 -27.09 -39.95 -6.38
N ASP A 601 -27.56 -40.72 -7.35
CA ASP A 601 -28.29 -41.95 -7.06
C ASP A 601 -27.96 -42.97 -8.16
N GLN A 602 -27.64 -44.20 -7.74
CA GLN A 602 -27.29 -45.38 -8.55
C GLN A 602 -25.83 -45.59 -8.99
N VAL A 603 -24.93 -45.80 -8.03
CA VAL A 603 -23.99 -46.94 -8.09
C VAL A 603 -23.69 -47.35 -6.65
N PHE A 604 -24.48 -48.26 -6.07
CA PHE A 604 -24.14 -49.24 -5.02
C PHE A 604 -25.42 -49.84 -4.45
N GLY A 605 -26.17 -50.53 -5.31
CA GLY A 605 -27.14 -51.52 -4.89
C GLY A 605 -26.64 -52.89 -5.30
N GLN A 606 -26.01 -53.64 -4.39
CA GLN A 606 -26.12 -55.09 -4.23
C GLN A 606 -25.09 -55.62 -3.21
N SER A 607 -25.54 -55.79 -1.97
CA SER A 607 -25.41 -57.08 -1.28
C SER A 607 -26.36 -57.09 -0.08
N ASP A 608 -27.49 -57.79 -0.24
CA ASP A 608 -28.33 -58.24 0.87
C ASP A 608 -27.55 -59.28 1.68
N ASP A 609 -27.41 -59.06 3.00
CA ASP A 609 -27.53 -60.13 4.00
C ASP A 609 -27.90 -59.52 5.37
N ASP A 610 -29.21 -59.46 5.64
CA ASP A 610 -29.86 -60.00 6.84
C ASP A 610 -29.10 -59.93 8.19
N ARG A 611 -29.44 -58.93 9.04
CA ARG A 611 -30.46 -59.09 10.10
C ARG A 611 -30.49 -57.94 11.13
N PRO A 612 -31.67 -57.68 11.72
CA PRO A 612 -31.94 -56.56 12.62
C PRO A 612 -31.68 -56.93 14.09
N ASP A 613 -31.45 -55.92 14.94
CA ASP A 613 -32.14 -55.77 16.24
C ASP A 613 -31.59 -54.61 17.05
N ALA A 614 -32.52 -53.82 17.60
CA ALA A 614 -32.50 -53.05 18.85
C ALA A 614 -31.25 -52.17 19.13
N TRP A 615 -31.37 -50.88 19.41
CA TRP A 615 -31.77 -50.38 20.72
C TRP A 615 -31.93 -48.86 20.61
N LEU A 616 -33.11 -48.34 20.97
CA LEU A 616 -33.29 -47.23 21.91
C LEU A 616 -34.78 -46.91 22.01
N GLY A 617 -35.36 -47.30 23.14
CA GLY A 617 -36.69 -46.90 23.54
C GLY A 617 -36.64 -45.80 24.61
N ILE A 618 -37.58 -44.85 24.46
CA ILE A 618 -38.41 -44.21 25.50
C ILE A 618 -37.67 -43.09 26.29
N TRP A 619 -38.13 -41.83 26.34
CA TRP A 619 -39.46 -41.26 26.69
C TRP A 619 -39.83 -40.08 25.73
N LEU A 620 -41.03 -39.98 25.14
CA LEU A 620 -42.32 -39.47 25.70
C LEU A 620 -42.14 -38.08 26.35
N THR A 621 -42.91 -37.01 26.11
CA THR A 621 -44.05 -36.61 25.25
C THR A 621 -44.31 -35.16 25.69
N GLU A 622 -44.74 -34.28 24.78
CA GLU A 622 -45.99 -33.53 24.93
C GLU A 622 -46.18 -32.58 23.75
N ASP A 623 -47.30 -32.82 23.07
CA ASP A 623 -47.88 -32.06 21.98
C ASP A 623 -48.21 -30.62 22.39
N LEU A 624 -48.24 -29.70 21.42
CA LEU A 624 -49.54 -29.18 20.94
C LEU A 624 -49.37 -28.24 19.74
N GLU A 625 -50.05 -28.68 18.69
CA GLU A 625 -50.47 -28.05 17.46
C GLU A 625 -50.87 -26.56 17.55
N SER A 626 -50.61 -25.80 16.49
CA SER A 626 -51.64 -25.33 15.52
C SER A 626 -51.44 -23.91 14.98
N ALA A 627 -51.82 -23.77 13.70
CA ALA A 627 -52.30 -22.57 12.99
C ALA A 627 -51.31 -21.52 12.45
N GLN A 628 -50.94 -21.71 11.17
CA GLN A 628 -51.18 -20.87 9.97
C GLN A 628 -51.66 -19.38 10.13
N PRO A 629 -51.47 -18.53 9.08
CA PRO A 629 -50.76 -17.26 9.18
C PRO A 629 -51.66 -16.01 9.00
N TRP A 630 -51.15 -14.83 9.36
CA TRP A 630 -51.76 -13.56 9.03
C TRP A 630 -50.86 -12.68 8.15
N ALA A 631 -51.51 -12.06 7.18
CA ALA A 631 -50.95 -11.29 6.09
C ALA A 631 -50.61 -9.83 6.46
N LYS A 632 -49.67 -9.28 5.69
CA LYS A 632 -49.59 -7.90 5.16
C LYS A 632 -50.25 -6.78 5.98
N ARG A 633 -49.44 -5.77 6.34
CA ARG A 633 -49.53 -4.41 5.77
C ARG A 633 -48.48 -3.45 6.35
N ARG A 634 -47.83 -2.73 5.42
CA ARG A 634 -47.35 -1.32 5.49
C ARG A 634 -46.28 -1.05 6.57
N LYS A 635 -45.21 -0.31 6.29
CA LYS A 635 -45.08 0.89 5.48
C LYS A 635 -43.59 1.16 5.26
#